data_AF-A0A263BTW7-F1
#
_entry.id   AF-A0A263BTW7-F1
#
_cell.length_a   1.000
_cell.length_b   1.000
_cell.length_c   1.000
_cell.angle_alpha   90.00
_cell.angle_beta   90.00
_cell.angle_gamma   90.00
#
_symmetry.space_group_name_H-M   'P 1'
#
loop_
_entity.id
_entity.type
_entity.pdbx_description
1 polymer ?
#
loop_
_entity_poly.entity_id
_entity_poly.type
_entity_poly.pdbx_seq_one_letter_code
_entity_poly.pdbx_strand_id
1 'polypeptide(L)'
;MFKQRLLQSMKYIIGVALLITGIFSYLYYQEVKEEQRQWKRFVNHFYHSIDRSLGRIDTIIAEQPKAEQLEQRIALLEKELYTAETTLANGHYFLDGAIYYSYDLFDPFTSFLFGTKTSVNGIVRLELPPMSEDQLLDEDELALLKALRDILKETKDAMYSPDTKQENPELTVEEFNEIITTHLDKDKLQLYKDTLE
;
A
#
# COMPACT_ATOMS: atom_id res chain seq x y z
N MET A 1 57.77 31.80 21.03
CA MET A 1 57.61 30.34 21.27
C MET A 1 56.15 29.94 21.53
N PHE A 2 55.42 30.60 22.45
CA PHE A 2 54.01 30.27 22.77
C PHE A 2 53.05 30.36 21.56
N LYS A 3 53.11 31.44 20.77
CA LYS A 3 52.28 31.62 19.56
C LYS A 3 52.47 30.53 18.49
N GLN A 4 53.69 30.04 18.31
CA GLN A 4 53.97 28.97 17.34
C GLN A 4 53.40 27.63 17.78
N ARG A 5 53.51 27.29 19.08
CA ARG A 5 52.89 26.07 19.64
C ARG A 5 51.37 26.12 19.53
N LEU A 6 50.75 27.27 19.82
CA LEU A 6 49.32 27.47 19.64
C LEU A 6 48.87 27.27 18.19
N LEU A 7 49.56 27.89 17.22
CA LEU A 7 49.28 27.71 15.79
C LEU A 7 49.40 26.26 15.35
N GLN A 8 50.41 25.54 15.87
CA GLN A 8 50.61 24.13 15.56
C GLN A 8 49.50 23.26 16.16
N SER A 9 49.11 23.48 17.42
CA SER A 9 47.97 22.81 18.05
C SER A 9 46.65 23.09 17.31
N MET A 10 46.41 24.33 16.87
CA MET A 10 45.22 24.68 16.08
C MET A 10 45.17 23.93 14.75
N LYS A 11 46.29 23.78 14.04
CA LYS A 11 46.35 23.00 12.80
C LYS A 11 45.96 21.54 13.03
N TYR A 12 46.44 20.93 14.11
CA TYR A 12 46.04 19.56 14.46
C TYR A 12 44.56 19.45 14.81
N ILE A 13 44.03 20.40 15.61
CA ILE A 13 42.61 20.43 15.95
C ILE A 13 41.75 20.57 14.69
N ILE A 14 42.09 21.48 13.78
CA ILE A 14 41.39 21.68 12.51
C ILE A 14 41.48 20.41 11.65
N GLY A 15 42.66 19.80 11.53
CA GLY A 15 42.84 18.56 10.78
C GLY A 15 41.98 17.42 11.32
N VAL A 16 41.93 17.24 12.64
CA VAL A 16 41.07 16.25 13.30
C VAL A 16 39.58 16.57 13.10
N ALA A 17 39.18 17.83 13.24
CA ALA A 17 37.79 18.24 13.03
C ALA A 17 37.32 18.00 11.59
N LEU A 18 38.17 18.25 10.59
CA LEU A 18 37.87 17.97 9.19
C LEU A 18 37.73 16.46 8.93
N LEU A 19 38.60 15.64 9.51
CA LEU A 19 38.49 14.19 9.41
C LEU A 19 37.19 13.67 10.03
N ILE A 20 36.86 14.15 11.23
CA ILE A 20 35.61 13.78 11.91
C ILE A 20 34.40 14.18 11.06
N THR A 21 34.37 15.41 10.54
CA THR A 21 33.29 15.89 9.69
C THR A 21 33.17 15.04 8.42
N GLY A 22 34.30 14.69 7.78
CA GLY A 22 34.31 13.82 6.61
C GLY A 22 33.72 12.44 6.87
N ILE A 23 34.04 11.84 8.03
CA ILE A 23 33.47 10.55 8.44
C ILE A 23 31.97 10.68 8.67
N PHE A 24 31.51 11.67 9.42
CA PHE A 24 30.07 11.88 9.67
C PHE A 24 29.29 12.16 8.40
N SER A 25 29.80 13.00 7.49
CA SER A 25 29.17 13.26 6.19
C SER A 25 29.05 11.99 5.34
N TYR A 26 30.06 11.12 5.38
CA TYR A 26 30.01 9.85 4.67
C TYR A 26 28.96 8.89 5.27
N LEU A 27 28.91 8.78 6.60
CA LEU A 27 27.91 7.95 7.29
C LEU A 27 26.49 8.45 6.99
N TYR A 28 26.27 9.76 7.09
CA TYR A 28 24.99 10.38 6.75
C TYR A 28 24.57 10.12 5.29
N TYR A 29 25.50 10.25 4.34
CA TYR A 29 25.22 9.94 2.94
C TYR A 29 24.83 8.47 2.72
N GLN A 30 25.46 7.53 3.44
CA GLN A 30 25.09 6.12 3.37
C GLN A 30 23.69 5.86 3.93
N GLU A 31 23.35 6.49 5.05
CA GLU A 31 22.05 6.39 5.70
C GLU A 31 20.93 6.87 4.76
N VAL A 32 21.05 8.08 4.21
CA VAL A 32 20.08 8.64 3.24
C VAL A 32 19.93 7.74 2.01
N LYS A 33 21.04 7.18 1.50
CA LYS A 33 20.98 6.26 0.36
C LYS A 33 20.27 4.95 0.70
N GLU A 34 20.44 4.46 1.92
CA GLU A 34 19.80 3.24 2.39
C GLU A 34 18.29 3.47 2.60
N GLU A 35 17.90 4.57 3.22
CA GLU A 35 16.50 4.99 3.36
C GLU A 35 15.81 5.06 1.99
N GLN A 36 16.42 5.73 1.02
CA GLN A 36 15.90 5.78 -0.36
C GLN A 36 15.76 4.40 -0.99
N ARG A 37 16.68 3.48 -0.70
CA ARG A 37 16.61 2.10 -1.22
C ARG A 37 15.47 1.32 -0.57
N GLN A 38 15.27 1.48 0.74
CA GLN A 38 14.18 0.83 1.46
C GLN A 38 12.82 1.37 1.00
N TRP A 39 12.72 2.68 0.81
CA TRP A 39 11.55 3.33 0.21
C TRP A 39 11.21 2.76 -1.17
N LYS A 40 12.17 2.70 -2.09
CA LYS A 40 11.95 2.12 -3.42
C LYS A 40 11.46 0.67 -3.36
N ARG A 41 12.01 -0.14 -2.46
CA ARG A 41 11.56 -1.53 -2.27
C ARG A 41 10.15 -1.60 -1.70
N PHE A 42 9.83 -0.74 -0.74
CA PHE A 42 8.49 -0.66 -0.17
C PHE A 42 7.46 -0.32 -1.25
N VAL A 43 7.67 0.74 -2.03
CA VAL A 43 6.77 1.15 -3.12
C VAL A 43 6.60 0.02 -4.14
N ASN A 44 7.70 -0.63 -4.54
CA ASN A 44 7.66 -1.77 -5.45
C ASN A 44 6.85 -2.96 -4.88
N HIS A 45 7.07 -3.33 -3.62
CA HIS A 45 6.35 -4.42 -2.97
C HIS A 45 4.85 -4.12 -2.84
N PHE A 46 4.50 -2.87 -2.51
CA PHE A 46 3.11 -2.45 -2.43
C PHE A 46 2.46 -2.49 -3.82
N TYR A 47 3.08 -1.88 -4.82
CA TYR A 47 2.64 -1.89 -6.21
C TYR A 47 2.36 -3.32 -6.72
N HIS A 48 3.29 -4.25 -6.50
CA HIS A 48 3.10 -5.63 -6.91
C HIS A 48 2.03 -6.38 -6.12
N SER A 49 1.78 -6.00 -4.85
CA SER A 49 0.68 -6.59 -4.07
C SER A 49 -0.68 -6.15 -4.60
N ILE A 50 -0.81 -4.88 -5.01
CA ILE A 50 -1.99 -4.39 -5.74
C ILE A 50 -2.15 -5.11 -7.09
N ASP A 51 -1.06 -5.23 -7.87
CA ASP A 51 -1.08 -5.90 -9.17
C ASP A 51 -1.48 -7.38 -9.09
N ARG A 52 -0.99 -8.12 -8.09
CA ARG A 52 -1.41 -9.51 -7.86
C ARG A 52 -2.88 -9.60 -7.51
N SER A 53 -3.38 -8.71 -6.63
CA SER A 53 -4.79 -8.65 -6.25
C SER A 53 -5.68 -8.39 -7.47
N LEU A 54 -5.31 -7.43 -8.33
CA LEU A 54 -5.96 -7.17 -9.61
C LEU A 54 -6.03 -8.42 -10.49
N GLY A 55 -4.91 -9.11 -10.68
CA GLY A 55 -4.87 -10.34 -11.47
C GLY A 55 -5.80 -11.44 -10.93
N ARG A 56 -5.96 -11.54 -9.61
CA ARG A 56 -6.94 -12.46 -9.00
C ARG A 56 -8.37 -12.06 -9.32
N ILE A 57 -8.70 -10.79 -9.17
CA ILE A 57 -10.05 -10.28 -9.47
C ILE A 57 -10.38 -10.48 -10.95
N ASP A 58 -9.48 -10.12 -11.86
CA ASP A 58 -9.67 -10.30 -13.30
C ASP A 58 -9.94 -11.77 -13.65
N THR A 59 -9.21 -12.68 -13.01
CA THR A 59 -9.37 -14.13 -13.19
C THR A 59 -10.71 -14.64 -12.65
N ILE A 60 -11.20 -14.10 -11.52
CA ILE A 60 -12.53 -14.43 -10.97
C ILE A 60 -13.63 -13.94 -11.91
N ILE A 61 -13.57 -12.67 -12.34
CA ILE A 61 -14.57 -12.04 -13.22
C ILE A 61 -14.63 -12.73 -14.58
N ALA A 62 -13.48 -13.06 -15.18
CA ALA A 62 -13.42 -13.62 -16.52
C ALA A 62 -13.88 -15.08 -16.58
N GLU A 63 -13.50 -15.88 -15.57
CA GLU A 63 -13.77 -17.32 -15.60
C GLU A 63 -15.04 -17.71 -14.86
N GLN A 64 -15.55 -16.86 -13.96
CA GLN A 64 -16.74 -17.10 -13.13
C GLN A 64 -16.74 -18.52 -12.55
N PRO A 65 -15.72 -18.85 -11.72
CA PRO A 65 -15.58 -20.17 -11.13
C PRO A 65 -16.79 -20.50 -10.26
N LYS A 66 -17.00 -21.79 -9.99
CA LYS A 66 -18.14 -22.27 -9.21
C LYS A 66 -17.68 -23.14 -8.04
N ALA A 67 -18.50 -23.20 -7.01
CA ALA A 67 -18.32 -24.05 -5.83
C ALA A 67 -16.92 -23.91 -5.23
N GLU A 68 -16.23 -25.03 -4.98
CA GLU A 68 -14.92 -25.07 -4.35
C GLU A 68 -13.88 -24.17 -5.07
N GLN A 69 -13.96 -24.05 -6.39
CA GLN A 69 -13.03 -23.18 -7.13
C GLN A 69 -13.28 -21.69 -6.86
N LEU A 70 -14.53 -21.29 -6.64
CA LEU A 70 -14.87 -19.92 -6.27
C LEU A 70 -14.33 -19.61 -4.87
N GLU A 71 -14.64 -20.46 -3.89
CA GLU A 71 -14.14 -20.32 -2.51
C GLU A 71 -12.60 -20.20 -2.46
N GLN A 72 -11.90 -21.08 -3.18
CA GLN A 72 -10.44 -21.05 -3.25
C GLN A 72 -9.91 -19.73 -3.84
N ARG A 73 -10.57 -19.19 -4.87
CA ARG A 73 -10.13 -17.93 -5.47
C ARG A 73 -10.44 -16.71 -4.61
N ILE A 74 -11.58 -16.71 -3.92
CA ILE A 74 -11.93 -15.67 -2.97
C ILE A 74 -10.94 -15.65 -1.81
N ALA A 75 -10.59 -16.82 -1.24
CA ALA A 75 -9.57 -16.92 -0.20
C ALA A 75 -8.17 -16.48 -0.67
N LEU A 76 -7.80 -16.78 -1.93
CA LEU A 76 -6.56 -16.30 -2.51
C LEU A 76 -6.57 -14.79 -2.73
N LEU A 77 -7.68 -14.21 -3.16
CA LEU A 77 -7.84 -12.77 -3.30
C LEU A 77 -7.69 -12.08 -1.94
N GLU A 78 -8.41 -12.55 -0.92
CA GLU A 78 -8.31 -12.05 0.46
C GLU A 78 -6.85 -12.02 0.94
N LYS A 79 -6.12 -13.12 0.75
CA LYS A 79 -4.71 -13.22 1.13
C LYS A 79 -3.84 -12.15 0.44
N GLU A 80 -4.07 -11.86 -0.84
CA GLU A 80 -3.30 -10.84 -1.56
C GLU A 80 -3.65 -9.43 -1.07
N LEU A 81 -4.93 -9.15 -0.77
CA LEU A 81 -5.36 -7.89 -0.16
C LEU A 81 -4.72 -7.68 1.22
N TYR A 82 -4.71 -8.70 2.08
CA TYR A 82 -4.00 -8.64 3.36
C TYR A 82 -2.49 -8.47 3.20
N THR A 83 -1.90 -8.98 2.12
CA THR A 83 -0.49 -8.77 1.83
C THR A 83 -0.21 -7.31 1.49
N ALA A 84 -1.11 -6.65 0.74
CA ALA A 84 -1.04 -5.21 0.49
C ALA A 84 -1.19 -4.38 1.78
N GLU A 85 -2.22 -4.68 2.58
CA GLU A 85 -2.47 -4.08 3.91
C GLU A 85 -1.23 -4.21 4.82
N THR A 86 -0.68 -5.43 4.95
CA THR A 86 0.51 -5.70 5.78
C THR A 86 1.75 -4.99 5.26
N THR A 87 1.89 -4.87 3.94
CA THR A 87 3.00 -4.12 3.34
C THR A 87 2.90 -2.65 3.74
N LEU A 88 1.71 -2.05 3.63
CA LEU A 88 1.45 -0.67 4.02
C LEU A 88 1.70 -0.43 5.51
N ALA A 89 1.16 -1.29 6.37
CA ALA A 89 1.38 -1.25 7.81
C ALA A 89 2.87 -1.34 8.17
N ASN A 90 3.61 -2.24 7.53
CA ASN A 90 5.06 -2.36 7.76
C ASN A 90 5.83 -1.13 7.30
N GLY A 91 5.42 -0.51 6.19
CA GLY A 91 5.95 0.78 5.75
C GLY A 91 5.78 1.83 6.85
N HIS A 92 4.55 2.01 7.32
CA HIS A 92 4.24 2.96 8.39
C HIS A 92 5.04 2.71 9.68
N TYR A 93 5.05 1.48 10.20
CA TYR A 93 5.65 1.19 11.50
C TYR A 93 7.17 1.08 11.50
N PHE A 94 7.79 0.67 10.38
CA PHE A 94 9.21 0.32 10.36
C PHE A 94 10.05 1.12 9.38
N LEU A 95 9.45 1.77 8.37
CA LEU A 95 10.17 2.56 7.39
C LEU A 95 10.00 4.06 7.67
N ASP A 96 8.76 4.56 7.63
CA ASP A 96 8.47 5.96 7.87
C ASP A 96 7.04 6.14 8.43
N GLY A 97 6.94 6.68 9.65
CA GLY A 97 5.66 6.93 10.31
C GLY A 97 4.80 8.00 9.63
N ALA A 98 5.34 8.73 8.66
CA ALA A 98 4.58 9.64 7.81
C ALA A 98 3.79 8.91 6.70
N ILE A 99 4.08 7.64 6.42
CA ILE A 99 3.29 6.84 5.46
C ILE A 99 1.87 6.70 5.99
N TYR A 100 0.89 7.03 5.16
CA TYR A 100 -0.52 6.96 5.52
C TYR A 100 -0.93 5.50 5.72
N TYR A 101 -1.54 5.24 6.87
CA TYR A 101 -2.05 3.93 7.22
C TYR A 101 -3.33 4.09 8.06
N SER A 102 -4.42 3.50 7.58
CA SER A 102 -5.60 3.23 8.40
C SER A 102 -5.66 1.74 8.67
N TYR A 103 -6.03 1.36 9.89
CA TYR A 103 -6.08 -0.04 10.35
C TYR A 103 -7.06 -0.92 9.55
N ASP A 104 -7.94 -0.28 8.78
CA ASP A 104 -9.11 -0.87 8.14
C ASP A 104 -9.23 -0.45 6.67
N LEU A 105 -8.09 -0.22 6.00
CA LEU A 105 -8.06 0.26 4.61
C LEU A 105 -8.58 -0.82 3.63
N PHE A 106 -8.15 -2.07 3.80
CA PHE A 106 -8.62 -3.21 2.98
C PHE A 106 -9.77 -3.99 3.61
N ASP A 107 -10.07 -3.78 4.90
CA ASP A 107 -11.23 -4.36 5.59
C ASP A 107 -12.57 -4.23 4.83
N PRO A 108 -12.91 -3.12 4.15
CA PRO A 108 -14.17 -3.03 3.41
C PRO A 108 -14.18 -4.06 2.29
N PHE A 109 -13.05 -4.19 1.60
CA PHE A 109 -12.90 -5.06 0.46
C PHE A 109 -12.95 -6.53 0.85
N THR A 110 -12.33 -6.89 1.98
CA THR A 110 -12.39 -8.26 2.51
C THR A 110 -13.75 -8.57 3.14
N SER A 111 -14.41 -7.59 3.76
CA SER A 111 -15.70 -7.80 4.43
C SER A 111 -16.80 -8.26 3.47
N PHE A 112 -16.88 -7.75 2.24
CA PHE A 112 -17.92 -8.23 1.31
C PHE A 112 -17.61 -9.62 0.75
N LEU A 113 -16.34 -10.03 0.66
CA LEU A 113 -15.96 -11.37 0.18
C LEU A 113 -16.58 -12.47 1.05
N PHE A 114 -16.65 -12.23 2.36
CA PHE A 114 -17.18 -13.17 3.36
C PHE A 114 -18.53 -12.76 3.95
N GLY A 115 -19.15 -11.75 3.37
CA GLY A 115 -20.44 -11.21 3.80
C GLY A 115 -20.31 -10.18 4.93
N THR A 116 -21.15 -9.15 4.87
CA THR A 116 -21.15 -8.04 5.82
C THR A 116 -22.56 -7.65 6.25
N LYS A 117 -22.70 -7.27 7.52
CA LYS A 117 -23.93 -6.69 8.07
C LYS A 117 -23.60 -5.36 8.68
N THR A 118 -23.93 -4.27 7.99
CA THR A 118 -23.75 -2.93 8.54
C THR A 118 -25.06 -2.45 9.16
N SER A 119 -24.97 -1.93 10.38
CA SER A 119 -26.10 -1.34 11.09
C SER A 119 -25.73 0.03 11.63
N VAL A 120 -26.60 1.01 11.42
CA VAL A 120 -26.45 2.37 11.94
C VAL A 120 -27.61 2.62 12.90
N ASN A 121 -27.30 2.90 14.17
CA ASN A 121 -28.28 3.07 15.25
C ASN A 121 -29.24 1.86 15.40
N GLY A 122 -28.72 0.64 15.22
CA GLY A 122 -29.51 -0.60 15.33
C GLY A 122 -30.41 -0.91 14.14
N ILE A 123 -30.38 -0.08 13.08
CA ILE A 123 -31.08 -0.34 11.82
C ILE A 123 -30.08 -0.95 10.83
N VAL A 124 -30.36 -2.17 10.35
CA VAL A 124 -29.59 -2.81 9.28
C VAL A 124 -29.72 -1.95 8.03
N ARG A 125 -28.59 -1.44 7.54
CA ARG A 125 -28.51 -0.57 6.36
C ARG A 125 -28.11 -1.34 5.11
N LEU A 126 -27.31 -2.38 5.30
CA LEU A 126 -26.83 -3.26 4.22
C LEU A 126 -26.53 -4.64 4.83
N GLU A 127 -27.03 -5.67 4.18
CA GLU A 127 -26.71 -7.07 4.46
C GLU A 127 -26.28 -7.71 3.14
N LEU A 128 -25.00 -8.08 3.06
CA LEU A 128 -24.43 -8.80 1.93
C LEU A 128 -24.07 -10.21 2.41
N PRO A 129 -24.58 -11.27 1.75
CA PRO A 129 -24.09 -12.61 2.00
C PRO A 129 -22.64 -12.77 1.55
N PRO A 130 -21.95 -13.84 1.98
CA PRO A 130 -20.65 -14.21 1.42
C PRO A 130 -20.75 -14.48 -0.08
N MET A 131 -19.73 -14.09 -0.85
CA MET A 131 -19.68 -14.25 -2.32
C MET A 131 -19.72 -15.69 -2.83
N SER A 132 -19.68 -16.67 -1.92
CA SER A 132 -19.72 -18.09 -2.24
C SER A 132 -20.90 -18.80 -1.58
N GLU A 133 -21.90 -18.06 -1.08
CA GLU A 133 -23.05 -18.63 -0.37
C GLU A 133 -23.78 -19.66 -1.24
N ASP A 134 -24.08 -19.30 -2.48
CA ASP A 134 -24.82 -20.15 -3.42
C ASP A 134 -23.90 -20.88 -4.42
N GLN A 135 -22.58 -20.80 -4.20
CA GLN A 135 -21.51 -21.39 -5.01
C GLN A 135 -21.39 -20.81 -6.43
N LEU A 136 -22.02 -19.67 -6.71
CA LEU A 136 -21.99 -18.96 -7.99
C LEU A 136 -21.65 -17.49 -7.74
N LEU A 137 -21.33 -16.77 -8.82
CA LEU A 137 -21.23 -15.31 -8.78
C LEU A 137 -22.49 -14.73 -9.41
N ASP A 138 -23.23 -13.92 -8.66
CA ASP A 138 -24.37 -13.17 -9.18
C ASP A 138 -23.95 -11.81 -9.79
N GLU A 139 -24.94 -11.05 -10.27
CA GLU A 139 -24.69 -9.75 -10.92
C GLU A 139 -24.16 -8.69 -9.94
N ASP A 140 -24.63 -8.71 -8.70
CA ASP A 140 -24.27 -7.76 -7.64
C ASP A 140 -22.84 -8.04 -7.15
N GLU A 141 -22.49 -9.31 -6.95
CA GLU A 141 -21.15 -9.76 -6.59
C GLU A 141 -20.14 -9.45 -7.70
N LEU A 142 -20.53 -9.65 -8.96
CA LEU A 142 -19.71 -9.24 -10.11
C LEU A 142 -19.54 -7.73 -10.17
N ALA A 143 -20.56 -6.94 -9.83
CA ALA A 143 -20.46 -5.49 -9.77
C ALA A 143 -19.48 -5.04 -8.68
N LEU A 144 -19.56 -5.63 -7.48
CA LEU A 144 -18.63 -5.36 -6.37
C LEU A 144 -17.18 -5.73 -6.72
N LEU A 145 -16.96 -6.89 -7.34
CA LEU A 145 -15.62 -7.28 -7.81
C LEU A 145 -15.07 -6.30 -8.85
N LYS A 146 -15.91 -5.81 -9.78
CA LYS A 146 -15.49 -4.79 -10.77
C LYS A 146 -15.17 -3.46 -10.09
N ALA A 147 -15.97 -3.02 -9.12
CA ALA A 147 -15.70 -1.81 -8.37
C ALA A 147 -14.37 -1.89 -7.62
N LEU A 148 -14.11 -3.02 -6.94
CA LEU A 148 -12.82 -3.27 -6.31
C LEU A 148 -11.67 -3.29 -7.32
N ARG A 149 -11.84 -3.98 -8.45
CA ARG A 149 -10.84 -3.99 -9.54
C ARG A 149 -10.52 -2.57 -9.98
N ASP A 150 -11.53 -1.74 -10.19
CA ASP A 150 -11.34 -0.39 -10.72
C ASP A 150 -10.62 0.49 -9.69
N ILE A 151 -10.94 0.39 -8.41
CA ILE A 151 -10.20 1.05 -7.31
C ILE A 151 -8.72 0.64 -7.29
N LEU A 152 -8.43 -0.66 -7.30
CA LEU A 152 -7.05 -1.15 -7.29
C LEU A 152 -6.31 -0.77 -8.57
N LYS A 153 -7.02 -0.71 -9.70
CA LYS A 153 -6.47 -0.31 -10.98
C LYS A 153 -6.10 1.16 -10.99
N GLU A 154 -6.99 2.04 -10.52
CA GLU A 154 -6.70 3.46 -10.36
C GLU A 154 -5.48 3.68 -9.45
N THR A 155 -5.41 2.96 -8.33
CA THR A 155 -4.27 3.00 -7.40
C THR A 155 -2.98 2.60 -8.10
N LYS A 156 -2.98 1.46 -8.82
CA LYS A 156 -1.82 0.96 -9.56
C LYS A 156 -1.39 1.93 -10.67
N ASP A 157 -2.34 2.44 -11.45
CA ASP A 157 -2.10 3.34 -12.56
C ASP A 157 -1.52 4.68 -12.07
N ALA A 158 -1.98 5.18 -10.91
CA ALA A 158 -1.42 6.38 -10.28
C ALA A 158 0.02 6.19 -9.78
N MET A 159 0.40 4.96 -9.43
CA MET A 159 1.78 4.62 -9.05
C MET A 159 2.69 4.31 -10.25
N TYR A 160 2.16 4.18 -11.46
CA TYR A 160 2.90 3.68 -12.63
C TYR A 160 3.80 4.76 -13.25
N SER A 161 5.02 4.36 -13.65
CA SER A 161 5.92 5.17 -14.47
C SER A 161 6.01 4.60 -15.90
N PRO A 162 5.68 5.41 -16.93
CA PRO A 162 5.87 5.03 -18.33
C PRO A 162 7.33 4.72 -18.69
N ASP A 163 8.28 5.35 -18.00
CA ASP A 163 9.72 5.23 -18.28
C ASP A 163 10.27 3.86 -17.84
N THR A 164 9.86 3.40 -16.65
CA THR A 164 10.27 2.09 -16.10
C THR A 164 9.35 0.96 -16.55
N LYS A 165 8.15 1.29 -17.05
CA LYS A 165 7.04 0.36 -17.28
C LYS A 165 6.61 -0.42 -16.04
N GLN A 166 6.88 0.15 -14.87
CA GLN A 166 6.61 -0.43 -13.55
C GLN A 166 6.15 0.69 -12.62
N GLU A 167 6.25 0.51 -11.29
CA GLU A 167 6.05 1.62 -10.36
C GLU A 167 7.03 2.77 -10.65
N ASN A 168 6.63 3.98 -10.29
CA ASN A 168 7.48 5.15 -10.25
C ASN A 168 8.40 5.05 -9.02
N PRO A 169 9.71 4.79 -9.20
CA PRO A 169 10.65 4.64 -8.08
C PRO A 169 11.01 5.97 -7.42
N GLU A 170 10.54 7.09 -7.97
CA GLU A 170 10.80 8.44 -7.49
C GLU A 170 9.61 9.05 -6.75
N LEU A 171 8.51 8.30 -6.56
CA LEU A 171 7.39 8.74 -5.73
C LEU A 171 7.88 9.24 -4.38
N THR A 172 7.41 10.40 -3.94
CA THR A 172 7.64 10.83 -2.56
C THR A 172 6.64 10.18 -1.61
N VAL A 173 6.90 10.26 -0.30
CA VAL A 173 5.96 9.78 0.71
C VAL A 173 4.63 10.54 0.60
N GLU A 174 4.68 11.84 0.34
CA GLU A 174 3.49 12.68 0.15
C GLU A 174 2.68 12.27 -1.07
N GLU A 175 3.32 12.07 -2.22
CA GLU A 175 2.65 11.61 -3.44
C GLU A 175 2.04 10.22 -3.24
N PHE A 176 2.77 9.31 -2.59
CA PHE A 176 2.25 7.99 -2.25
C PHE A 176 1.02 8.09 -1.35
N ASN A 177 1.08 8.90 -0.29
CA ASN A 177 -0.05 9.10 0.62
C ASN A 177 -1.28 9.70 -0.08
N GLU A 178 -1.08 10.65 -0.99
CA GLU A 178 -2.15 11.21 -1.81
C GLU A 178 -2.83 10.13 -2.65
N ILE A 179 -2.07 9.22 -3.25
CA ILE A 179 -2.61 8.07 -3.98
C ILE A 179 -3.44 7.17 -3.06
N ILE A 180 -2.91 6.79 -1.89
CA ILE A 180 -3.62 5.90 -0.95
C ILE A 180 -4.94 6.53 -0.48
N THR A 181 -4.88 7.78 -0.04
CA THR A 181 -6.06 8.51 0.47
C THR A 181 -7.10 8.79 -0.61
N THR A 182 -6.68 9.05 -1.85
CA THR A 182 -7.61 9.33 -2.95
C THR A 182 -8.34 8.08 -3.43
N HIS A 183 -7.62 6.96 -3.54
CA HIS A 183 -8.15 5.78 -4.23
C HIS A 183 -8.62 4.67 -3.28
N LEU A 184 -7.90 4.44 -2.17
CA LEU A 184 -8.18 3.32 -1.26
C LEU A 184 -9.01 3.74 -0.04
N ASP A 185 -8.86 4.97 0.45
CA ASP A 185 -9.59 5.48 1.61
C ASP A 185 -10.95 6.09 1.23
N LYS A 186 -11.76 5.32 0.49
CA LYS A 186 -13.11 5.72 0.08
C LYS A 186 -14.15 5.30 1.12
N ASP A 187 -15.23 6.09 1.25
CA ASP A 187 -16.34 5.74 2.14
C ASP A 187 -16.97 4.41 1.71
N LYS A 188 -16.85 3.43 2.61
CA LYS A 188 -17.30 2.05 2.47
C LYS A 188 -18.78 1.97 2.10
N LEU A 189 -19.63 2.73 2.81
CA LEU A 189 -21.08 2.72 2.60
C LEU A 189 -21.44 3.34 1.25
N GLN A 190 -20.66 4.34 0.83
CA GLN A 190 -20.86 4.98 -0.46
C GLN A 190 -20.48 4.04 -1.61
N LEU A 191 -19.35 3.33 -1.51
CA LEU A 191 -18.95 2.34 -2.51
C LEU A 191 -20.04 1.29 -2.75
N TYR A 192 -20.61 0.73 -1.67
CA TYR A 192 -21.66 -0.27 -1.79
C TYR A 192 -22.92 0.28 -2.44
N LYS A 193 -23.36 1.47 -2.03
CA LYS A 193 -24.55 2.12 -2.61
C LYS A 193 -24.35 2.43 -4.08
N ASP A 194 -23.21 3.02 -4.45
CA ASP A 194 -22.91 3.38 -5.84
C ASP A 194 -22.82 2.16 -6.77
N THR A 195 -22.59 0.97 -6.21
CA THR A 195 -22.45 -0.27 -6.98
C THR A 195 -23.76 -1.06 -7.10
N LEU A 196 -24.63 -0.97 -6.09
CA LEU A 196 -25.84 -1.80 -5.95
C LEU A 196 -27.17 -1.05 -6.17
N GLU A 197 -27.15 0.29 -6.29
CA GLU A 197 -28.31 1.14 -6.65
C GLU A 197 -28.32 1.52 -8.13
#